data_AF-A0A1I7GWB4-F1
#
_entry.id   AF-A0A1I7GWB4-F1
#
_cell.length_a   1.000
_cell.length_b   1.000
_cell.length_c   1.000
_cell.angle_alpha   90.00
_cell.angle_beta   90.00
_cell.angle_gamma   90.00
#
_symmetry.space_group_name_H-M   'P 1'
#
loop_
_entity.id
_entity.type
_entity.pdbx_description
1 polymer ?
#
loop_
_entity_poly.entity_id
_entity_poly.type
_entity_poly.pdbx_seq_one_letter_code
_entity_poly.pdbx_strand_id
1 'polypeptide(L)'
;MHSMDPLARNLEDMLRLVRELNGKGVAVRFVKESLASAPDRRDLRSDLMFAILATFFQFERDLIRERQKEGIALAKKRGVYKGRKPILSKQQTEQLRVEVAKVGSNKAQIIARDFGIKRETLYHYIRN
;
A
#
# COMPACT_ATOMS: atom_id res chain seq x y z
N MET A 1 -22.47 -8.42 7.71
CA MET A 1 -21.00 -8.38 7.54
C MET A 1 -20.35 -9.26 8.59
N HIS A 2 -19.31 -10.02 8.25
CA HIS A 2 -18.73 -11.03 9.16
C HIS A 2 -17.98 -10.38 10.34
N SER A 3 -17.18 -9.34 10.10
CA SER A 3 -16.51 -8.57 11.15
C SER A 3 -16.40 -7.09 10.77
N MET A 4 -15.94 -6.26 11.70
CA MET A 4 -15.69 -4.84 11.47
C MET A 4 -14.38 -4.58 10.70
N ASP A 5 -13.43 -5.51 10.80
CA ASP A 5 -12.07 -5.41 10.24
C ASP A 5 -11.98 -5.13 8.72
N PRO A 6 -12.83 -5.69 7.84
CA PRO A 6 -12.72 -5.50 6.39
C PRO A 6 -13.66 -4.44 5.81
N LEU A 7 -14.45 -3.72 6.63
CA LEU A 7 -15.53 -2.88 6.09
C LEU A 7 -15.04 -1.55 5.49
N ALA A 8 -13.88 -1.04 5.91
CA ALA A 8 -13.39 0.24 5.42
C ALA A 8 -11.87 0.40 5.54
N ARG A 9 -11.31 1.32 4.75
CA ARG A 9 -9.87 1.62 4.76
C ARG A 9 -9.44 2.36 6.01
N ASN A 10 -10.36 2.94 6.77
CA ASN A 10 -10.13 3.60 8.05
C ASN A 10 -11.48 3.69 8.81
N LEU A 11 -11.41 4.09 10.08
CA LEU A 11 -12.60 4.28 10.91
C LEU A 11 -13.63 5.23 10.28
N GLU A 12 -13.18 6.41 9.87
CA GLU A 12 -14.06 7.45 9.34
C GLU A 12 -14.89 6.95 8.14
N ASP A 13 -14.24 6.19 7.26
CA ASP A 13 -14.83 5.54 6.10
C ASP A 13 -15.87 4.49 6.50
N MET A 14 -15.62 3.71 7.57
CA MET A 14 -16.60 2.75 8.11
C MET A 14 -17.84 3.47 8.67
N LEU A 15 -17.65 4.49 9.51
CA LEU A 15 -18.76 5.25 10.09
C LEU A 15 -19.57 5.97 9.01
N ARG A 16 -18.89 6.52 8.00
CA ARG A 16 -19.53 7.10 6.82
C ARG A 16 -20.40 6.08 6.09
N LEU A 17 -19.85 4.90 5.80
CA LEU A 17 -20.54 3.87 5.03
C LEU A 17 -21.76 3.31 5.78
N VAL A 18 -21.66 3.13 7.11
CA VAL A 18 -22.80 2.76 7.96
C VAL A 18 -23.87 3.85 7.95
N ARG A 19 -23.49 5.14 8.07
CA ARG A 19 -24.44 6.26 7.99
C ARG A 19 -25.12 6.36 6.63
N GLU A 20 -24.39 6.16 5.54
CA GLU A 20 -24.94 6.16 4.18
C GLU A 20 -25.94 5.01 3.97
N LEU A 21 -25.64 3.82 4.47
CA LEU A 21 -26.55 2.66 4.40
C LEU A 21 -27.81 2.88 5.23
N ASN A 22 -27.66 3.39 6.46
CA ASN A 22 -28.80 3.74 7.30
C ASN A 22 -29.67 4.84 6.67
N GLY A 23 -29.06 5.85 6.03
CA GLY A 23 -29.78 6.89 5.30
C GLY A 23 -30.61 6.35 4.12
N LYS A 24 -30.28 5.15 3.63
CA LYS A 24 -31.02 4.42 2.59
C LYS A 24 -32.02 3.40 3.16
N GLY A 25 -32.22 3.37 4.48
CA GLY A 25 -33.10 2.39 5.14
C GLY A 25 -32.49 0.99 5.28
N VAL A 26 -31.19 0.82 5.08
CA VAL A 26 -30.51 -0.48 5.17
C VAL A 26 -29.92 -0.67 6.56
N ALA A 27 -30.36 -1.70 7.28
CA ALA A 27 -29.76 -2.09 8.55
C ALA A 27 -28.43 -2.80 8.35
N VAL A 28 -27.41 -2.42 9.13
CA VAL A 28 -26.07 -3.03 9.09
C VAL A 28 -25.86 -3.86 10.34
N ARG A 29 -25.57 -5.16 10.17
CA ARG A 29 -25.20 -6.07 11.25
C ARG A 29 -23.77 -6.59 11.08
N PHE A 30 -22.99 -6.47 12.15
CA PHE A 30 -21.68 -7.06 12.31
C PHE A 30 -21.82 -8.35 13.14
N VAL A 31 -21.50 -9.49 12.53
CA VAL A 31 -21.78 -10.82 13.10
C VAL A 31 -20.84 -11.14 14.25
N LYS A 32 -19.53 -10.89 14.09
CA LYS A 32 -18.51 -11.19 15.10
C LYS A 32 -18.64 -10.31 16.35
N GLU A 33 -18.94 -9.04 16.16
CA GLU A 33 -19.06 -8.04 17.23
C GLU A 33 -20.47 -8.02 17.85
N SER A 34 -21.42 -8.78 17.29
CA SER A 34 -22.84 -8.79 17.68
C SER A 34 -23.47 -7.39 17.75
N LEU A 35 -23.03 -6.50 16.86
CA LEU A 35 -23.51 -5.12 16.78
C LEU A 35 -24.42 -4.94 15.57
N ALA A 36 -25.50 -4.18 15.78
CA ALA A 36 -26.45 -3.83 14.73
C ALA A 36 -26.75 -2.34 14.76
N SER A 37 -26.79 -1.74 13.57
CA SER A 37 -27.32 -0.41 13.35
C SER A 37 -28.64 -0.57 12.57
N ALA A 38 -29.72 0.02 13.10
CA ALA A 38 -31.04 -0.02 12.49
C ALA A 38 -31.43 1.40 12.03
N PRO A 39 -32.03 1.56 10.84
CA PRO A 39 -32.46 2.88 10.34
C PRO A 39 -33.57 3.48 11.19
N ASP A 40 -34.46 2.63 11.72
CA ASP A 40 -35.73 3.04 12.33
C ASP A 40 -35.61 3.27 13.84
N ARG A 41 -34.45 2.95 14.42
CA ARG A 41 -34.21 3.02 15.87
C ARG A 41 -32.77 3.42 16.12
N ARG A 42 -32.54 4.70 16.39
CA ARG A 42 -31.26 5.17 16.94
C ARG A 42 -31.05 4.55 18.32
N ASP A 43 -30.11 3.63 18.42
CA ASP A 43 -29.64 3.10 19.69
C ASP A 43 -28.32 3.79 20.05
N LEU A 44 -28.41 4.74 20.99
CA LEU A 44 -27.26 5.49 21.49
C LEU A 44 -26.17 4.58 22.05
N ARG A 45 -26.53 3.39 22.55
CA ARG A 45 -25.55 2.39 23.03
C ARG A 45 -24.77 1.80 21.86
N SER A 46 -25.46 1.40 20.80
CA SER A 46 -24.82 0.88 19.58
C SER A 46 -23.90 1.91 18.96
N ASP A 47 -24.34 3.17 18.87
CA ASP A 47 -23.51 4.27 18.35
C ASP A 47 -22.25 4.51 19.18
N LEU A 48 -22.35 4.47 20.51
CA LEU A 48 -21.19 4.57 21.41
C LEU A 48 -20.26 3.37 21.26
N MET A 49 -20.79 2.15 21.21
CA MET A 49 -19.97 0.94 21.02
C MET A 49 -19.26 0.95 19.67
N PHE A 50 -19.94 1.43 18.62
CA PHE A 50 -19.32 1.65 17.33
C PHE A 50 -18.16 2.63 17.42
N ALA A 51 -18.33 3.77 18.11
CA ALA A 51 -17.28 4.76 18.30
C ALA A 51 -16.10 4.28 19.16
N ILE A 52 -16.33 3.41 20.14
CA ILE A 52 -15.25 2.83 20.97
C ILE A 52 -14.45 1.81 20.17
N LEU A 53 -15.11 0.82 19.55
CA LEU A 53 -14.44 -0.23 18.77
C LEU A 53 -13.62 0.35 17.64
N ALA A 54 -14.23 1.27 16.91
CA ALA A 54 -13.60 2.20 16.00
C ALA A 54 -12.26 2.77 16.46
N THR A 55 -12.24 3.42 17.63
CA THR A 55 -11.04 4.03 18.19
C THR A 55 -9.99 2.97 18.52
N PHE A 56 -10.40 1.81 19.06
CA PHE A 56 -9.50 0.68 19.32
C PHE A 56 -8.85 0.15 18.03
N PHE A 57 -9.62 -0.04 16.95
CA PHE A 57 -9.06 -0.47 15.67
C PHE A 57 -8.04 0.50 15.11
N GLN A 58 -8.30 1.80 15.22
CA GLN A 58 -7.36 2.83 14.78
C GLN A 58 -6.09 2.82 15.65
N PHE A 59 -6.24 2.68 16.97
CA PHE A 59 -5.12 2.54 17.90
C PHE A 59 -4.24 1.32 17.58
N GLU A 60 -4.83 0.14 17.40
CA GLU A 60 -4.08 -1.07 17.05
C GLU A 60 -3.32 -0.92 15.74
N ARG A 61 -3.97 -0.30 14.74
CA ARG A 61 -3.33 -0.06 13.44
C ARG A 61 -2.14 0.87 13.54
N ASP A 62 -2.25 1.92 14.34
CA ASP A 62 -1.16 2.87 14.53
C ASP A 62 -0.02 2.23 15.33
N LEU A 63 -0.32 1.38 16.31
CA LEU A 63 0.67 0.56 17.03
C LEU A 63 1.42 -0.41 16.10
N ILE A 64 0.72 -1.08 15.19
CA ILE A 64 1.35 -1.96 14.18
C ILE A 64 2.31 -1.16 13.28
N ARG A 65 1.89 0.04 12.84
CA ARG A 65 2.72 0.92 12.02
C ARG A 65 3.94 1.43 12.76
N GLU A 66 3.80 1.75 14.04
CA GLU A 66 4.91 2.17 14.89
C GLU A 66 5.96 1.07 15.01
N ARG A 67 5.54 -0.15 15.39
CA ARG A 67 6.43 -1.33 15.44
C ARG A 67 7.07 -1.63 14.09
N GLN A 68 6.34 -1.46 13.00
CA GLN A 68 6.88 -1.61 11.65
C GLN A 68 7.96 -0.58 11.36
N LYS A 69 7.75 0.70 11.71
CA LYS A 69 8.75 1.76 11.52
C LYS A 69 10.02 1.47 12.33
N GLU A 70 9.89 1.02 13.56
CA GLU A 70 11.02 0.60 14.40
C GLU A 70 11.80 -0.56 13.76
N GLY A 71 11.08 -1.59 13.29
CA GLY A 71 11.68 -2.72 12.59
C GLY A 71 12.41 -2.31 11.31
N ILE A 72 11.80 -1.42 10.52
CA ILE A 72 12.42 -0.84 9.31
C ILE A 72 13.68 -0.04 9.69
N ALA A 73 13.62 0.77 10.75
CA ALA A 73 14.78 1.56 11.20
C ALA A 73 15.94 0.65 11.62
N LEU A 74 15.66 -0.43 12.35
CA LEU A 74 16.67 -1.42 12.73
C LEU A 74 17.24 -2.15 11.50
N ALA A 75 16.39 -2.55 10.56
CA ALA A 75 16.83 -3.20 9.32
C ALA A 75 17.63 -2.26 8.40
N LYS A 76 17.32 -0.96 8.38
CA LYS A 76 18.13 0.07 7.72
C LYS A 76 19.50 0.22 8.38
N LYS A 77 19.57 0.28 9.72
CA LYS A 77 20.85 0.30 10.46
C LYS A 77 21.70 -0.94 10.18
N ARG A 78 21.07 -2.10 10.02
CA ARG A 78 21.74 -3.37 9.64
C ARG A 78 22.11 -3.46 8.15
N GLY A 79 21.75 -2.48 7.32
CA GLY A 79 22.05 -2.47 5.89
C GLY A 79 21.29 -3.52 5.05
N VAL A 80 20.16 -4.02 5.54
CA VAL A 80 19.35 -5.04 4.84
C VAL A 80 18.73 -4.48 3.56
N TYR A 81 18.30 -3.22 3.59
CA TYR A 81 17.69 -2.57 2.44
C TYR A 81 18.76 -2.18 1.41
N LYS A 82 18.86 -2.96 0.34
CA LYS A 82 19.78 -2.71 -0.81
C LYS A 82 19.08 -2.06 -2.01
N GLY A 83 17.87 -1.53 -1.81
CA GLY A 83 17.04 -0.96 -2.86
C GLY A 83 16.50 -2.01 -3.84
N ARG A 84 16.01 -1.55 -4.99
CA ARG A 84 15.55 -2.42 -6.07
C ARG A 84 16.74 -3.17 -6.66
N LYS A 85 16.63 -4.49 -6.84
CA LYS A 85 17.65 -5.27 -7.56
C LYS A 85 17.81 -4.71 -8.99
N PRO A 86 19.04 -4.50 -9.48
CA PRO A 86 19.27 -4.11 -10.86
C PRO A 86 18.61 -5.10 -11.83
N ILE A 87 18.04 -4.59 -12.92
CA ILE A 87 17.39 -5.41 -13.96
C ILE A 87 18.46 -6.15 -14.78
N LEU A 88 19.55 -5.45 -15.10
CA LEU A 88 20.70 -6.02 -15.80
C LEU A 88 21.75 -6.54 -14.82
N SER A 89 22.41 -7.64 -15.18
CA SER A 89 23.62 -8.10 -14.50
C SER A 89 24.78 -7.13 -14.72
N LYS A 90 25.86 -7.25 -13.94
CA LYS A 90 27.07 -6.43 -14.14
C LYS A 90 27.64 -6.59 -15.56
N GLN A 91 27.67 -7.81 -16.07
CA GLN A 91 28.16 -8.11 -17.41
C GLN A 91 27.27 -7.49 -18.50
N GLN A 92 25.95 -7.59 -18.35
CA GLN A 92 25.01 -6.96 -19.28
C GLN A 92 25.09 -5.43 -19.23
N THR A 93 25.30 -4.85 -18.06
CA THR A 93 25.47 -3.40 -17.91
C THR A 93 26.73 -2.92 -18.62
N GLU A 94 27.83 -3.68 -18.55
CA GLU A 94 29.07 -3.35 -19.24
C GLU A 94 28.92 -3.47 -20.77
N GLN A 95 28.30 -4.56 -21.23
CA GLN A 95 27.97 -4.73 -22.65
C GLN A 95 27.08 -3.59 -23.17
N LEU A 96 26.07 -3.18 -22.39
CA LEU A 96 25.21 -2.05 -22.73
C LEU A 96 26.02 -0.76 -22.91
N ARG A 97 26.95 -0.46 -21.99
CA ARG A 97 27.80 0.74 -22.05
C ARG A 97 28.71 0.73 -23.28
N VAL A 98 29.31 -0.42 -23.60
CA VAL A 98 30.15 -0.59 -24.80
C VAL A 98 29.33 -0.40 -26.08
N GLU A 99 28.15 -1.00 -26.18
CA GLU A 99 27.30 -0.88 -27.37
C GLU A 99 26.78 0.56 -27.58
N VAL A 100 26.44 1.25 -26.49
CA VAL A 100 26.07 2.67 -26.54
C VAL A 100 27.25 3.54 -26.97
N ALA A 101 28.47 3.25 -26.51
CA ALA A 101 29.67 3.99 -26.90
C ALA A 101 30.04 3.83 -28.38
N LYS A 102 29.80 2.64 -28.96
CA LYS A 102 30.07 2.35 -30.38
C LYS A 102 29.06 3.02 -31.32
N VAL A 103 27.77 2.93 -30.98
CA VAL A 103 26.67 3.28 -31.90
C VAL A 103 26.10 4.68 -31.62
N GLY A 104 26.38 5.22 -30.44
CA GLY A 104 25.85 6.50 -29.96
C GLY A 104 24.44 6.38 -29.41
N SER A 105 24.07 7.31 -28.52
CA SER A 105 22.77 7.33 -27.82
C SER A 105 21.56 7.51 -28.75
N ASN A 106 21.77 7.81 -30.03
CA ASN A 106 20.71 7.97 -31.04
C ASN A 106 19.95 6.67 -31.31
N LYS A 107 20.57 5.49 -31.08
CA LYS A 107 19.89 4.18 -31.20
C LYS A 107 19.47 3.60 -29.85
N ALA A 108 19.37 4.42 -28.81
CA ALA A 108 18.99 4.01 -27.45
C ALA A 108 17.70 3.16 -27.41
N GLN A 109 16.71 3.41 -28.27
CA GLN A 109 15.47 2.63 -28.29
C GLN A 109 15.69 1.17 -28.74
N ILE A 110 16.57 0.97 -29.72
CA ILE A 110 16.87 -0.35 -30.28
C ILE A 110 17.72 -1.12 -29.27
N ILE A 111 18.78 -0.49 -28.77
CA ILE A 111 19.67 -1.08 -27.75
C ILE A 111 18.87 -1.45 -26.49
N ALA A 112 17.96 -0.59 -26.02
CA ALA A 112 17.13 -0.92 -24.86
C ALA A 112 16.26 -2.16 -25.10
N ARG A 113 15.70 -2.31 -26.31
CA ARG A 113 14.89 -3.48 -26.69
C ARG A 113 15.71 -4.75 -26.70
N ASP A 114 16.93 -4.72 -27.23
CA ASP A 114 17.83 -5.88 -27.29
C ASP A 114 18.21 -6.39 -25.89
N PHE A 115 18.33 -5.47 -24.94
CA PHE A 115 18.60 -5.77 -23.54
C PHE A 115 17.31 -5.97 -22.70
N GLY A 116 16.13 -5.95 -23.31
CA GLY A 116 14.84 -6.17 -22.64
C GLY A 116 14.45 -5.09 -21.62
N ILE A 117 15.02 -3.89 -21.73
CA ILE A 117 14.78 -2.76 -20.82
C ILE A 117 14.08 -1.60 -21.53
N LYS A 118 13.47 -0.70 -20.75
CA LYS A 118 12.91 0.54 -21.29
C LYS A 118 14.01 1.54 -21.60
N ARG A 119 13.77 2.47 -22.53
CA ARG A 119 14.73 3.51 -22.91
C ARG A 119 15.16 4.39 -21.73
N GLU A 120 14.24 4.68 -20.81
CA GLU A 120 14.54 5.45 -19.60
C GLU A 120 15.49 4.70 -18.68
N THR A 121 15.30 3.38 -18.54
CA THR A 121 16.18 2.50 -17.77
C THR A 121 17.59 2.47 -18.37
N LEU A 122 17.72 2.47 -19.69
CA LEU A 122 19.01 2.54 -20.37
C LEU A 122 19.76 3.82 -20.03
N TYR A 123 19.10 4.99 -20.05
CA TYR A 123 19.75 6.25 -19.65
C TYR A 123 20.17 6.26 -18.17
N HIS A 124 19.40 5.63 -17.29
CA HIS A 124 19.80 5.46 -15.88
C HIS A 124 21.09 4.64 -15.71
N TYR A 125 21.33 3.65 -16.57
CA TYR A 125 22.56 2.84 -16.55
C TYR A 125 23.78 3.51 -17.19
N ILE A 126 23.57 4.51 -18.05
CA ILE A 126 24.65 5.26 -18.71
C ILE A 126 25.04 6.51 -17.91
N ARG A 127 24.09 7.16 -17.23
CA ARG A 127 24.32 8.39 -16.45
C ARG A 127 25.00 8.12 -15.10
N ASN A 128 24.82 6.93 -14.54
CA ASN A 128 25.54 6.43 -13.36
C ASN A 128 26.69 5.52 -13.78
#